data_AF-A0A2P5X170-F1
#
_entry.id   AF-A0A2P5X170-F1
#
_cell.length_a   1.000
_cell.length_b   1.000
_cell.length_c   1.000
_cell.angle_alpha   90.00
_cell.angle_beta   90.00
_cell.angle_gamma   90.00
#
_symmetry.space_group_name_H-M   'P 1'
#
loop_
_entity.id
_entity.type
_entity.pdbx_description
1 polymer ?
#
loop_
_entity_poly.entity_id
_entity_poly.type
_entity_poly.pdbx_seq_one_letter_code
_entity_poly.pdbx_strand_id
1 'polypeptide(L)'
;MVETAGCCGLLQACCHRHDPQTYIIQGEFEIDRSPWFSLCASGLSVVVRLYSQDNKDPTTRKGIKSENAYVMKGKELERKKHEVLSMKVPAKVIKFKLKFEVTRDFGIPGAFVVENRDKKHEFFLKSVTLHYIKHPSILEE
;
A
#
# COMPACT_ATOMS: atom_id res chain seq x y z
N MET A 1 23.85 -12.16 -62.84
CA MET A 1 23.92 -10.73 -62.49
C MET A 1 22.66 -10.36 -61.74
N VAL A 2 22.84 -9.56 -60.70
CA VAL A 2 21.93 -8.96 -59.68
C VAL A 2 20.60 -8.47 -60.31
N GLU A 3 19.41 -8.65 -59.71
CA GLU A 3 18.76 -7.71 -58.76
C GLU A 3 17.47 -8.34 -58.16
N THR A 4 17.46 -8.61 -56.85
CA THR A 4 16.76 -7.86 -55.77
C THR A 4 15.22 -7.88 -55.81
N ALA A 5 14.63 -8.82 -55.05
CA ALA A 5 13.33 -8.63 -54.42
C ALA A 5 13.50 -8.83 -52.91
N GLY A 6 13.85 -7.74 -52.23
CA GLY A 6 13.89 -7.69 -50.78
C GLY A 6 12.48 -7.75 -50.22
N CYS A 7 12.03 -8.94 -49.85
CA CYS A 7 10.91 -9.07 -48.92
C CYS A 7 11.40 -8.61 -47.55
N CYS A 8 11.08 -7.37 -47.18
CA CYS A 8 11.12 -6.87 -45.81
C CYS A 8 10.21 -7.72 -44.93
N GLY A 9 10.74 -8.83 -44.41
CA GLY A 9 10.21 -9.49 -43.23
C GLY A 9 10.42 -8.55 -42.05
N LEU A 10 9.43 -7.71 -41.79
CA LEU A 10 9.28 -7.06 -40.50
C LEU A 10 9.09 -8.19 -39.47
N LEU A 11 10.20 -8.66 -38.91
CA LEU A 11 10.21 -9.33 -37.63
C LEU A 11 9.66 -8.31 -36.64
N GLN A 12 8.35 -8.35 -36.47
CA GLN A 12 7.67 -7.71 -35.36
C GLN A 12 8.25 -8.40 -34.13
N ALA A 13 9.32 -7.82 -33.60
CA ALA A 13 9.78 -8.10 -32.26
C ALA A 13 8.57 -7.81 -31.40
N CYS A 14 7.85 -8.86 -31.01
CA CYS A 14 6.92 -8.81 -29.92
C CYS A 14 7.77 -8.33 -28.76
N CYS A 15 7.75 -7.03 -28.49
CA CYS A 15 8.21 -6.47 -27.24
C CYS A 15 7.33 -7.16 -26.20
N HIS A 16 7.78 -8.31 -25.69
CA HIS A 16 7.28 -8.86 -24.45
C HIS A 16 7.42 -7.71 -23.48
N ARG A 17 6.31 -7.01 -23.23
CA ARG A 17 6.22 -6.14 -22.07
C ARG A 17 6.52 -7.08 -20.92
N HIS A 18 7.70 -6.92 -20.32
CA HIS A 18 8.05 -7.63 -19.11
C HIS A 18 6.88 -7.41 -18.16
N ASP A 19 6.14 -8.50 -17.92
CA ASP A 19 5.04 -8.50 -16.98
C ASP A 19 5.59 -8.01 -15.64
N PRO A 20 5.04 -6.94 -15.04
CA PRO A 20 5.64 -6.34 -13.86
C PRO A 20 5.83 -7.41 -12.78
N GLN A 21 7.07 -7.56 -12.31
CA GLN A 21 7.46 -8.53 -11.27
C GLN A 21 6.88 -8.22 -9.88
N THR A 22 5.90 -7.30 -9.81
CA THR A 22 5.35 -6.78 -8.57
C THR A 22 3.82 -6.89 -8.55
N TYR A 23 3.29 -7.18 -7.36
CA TYR A 23 1.88 -7.05 -7.03
C TYR A 23 1.65 -5.79 -6.22
N ILE A 24 0.41 -5.29 -6.28
CA ILE A 24 -0.01 -4.12 -5.51
C ILE A 24 -1.03 -4.58 -4.47
N ILE A 25 -0.71 -4.36 -3.21
CA ILE A 25 -1.65 -4.46 -2.09
C ILE A 25 -2.13 -3.05 -1.78
N GLN A 26 -3.44 -2.83 -1.81
CA GLN A 26 -4.08 -1.63 -1.32
C GLN A 26 -4.45 -1.83 0.14
N GLY A 27 -4.05 -0.89 0.99
CA GLY A 27 -4.50 -0.84 2.38
C GLY A 27 -5.44 0.33 2.63
N GLU A 28 -6.56 0.08 3.28
CA GLU A 28 -7.44 1.09 3.85
C GLU A 28 -7.20 1.16 5.36
N PHE A 29 -6.75 2.30 5.84
CA PHE A 29 -6.42 2.54 7.24
C PHE A 29 -7.42 3.53 7.83
N GLU A 30 -8.18 3.11 8.84
CA GLU A 30 -9.09 4.00 9.57
C GLU A 30 -8.43 4.46 10.87
N ILE A 31 -8.22 5.77 10.96
CA ILE A 31 -7.56 6.39 12.11
C ILE A 31 -8.55 7.35 12.76
N ASP A 32 -8.76 7.19 14.07
CA ASP A 32 -9.46 8.18 14.88
C ASP A 32 -8.51 9.29 15.31
N ARG A 33 -8.95 10.51 15.11
CA ARG A 33 -8.15 11.71 15.35
C ARG A 33 -8.36 12.19 16.78
N SER A 34 -7.30 12.18 17.59
CA SER A 34 -7.26 13.05 18.77
C SER A 34 -7.29 14.52 18.29
N PRO A 35 -7.98 15.45 18.96
CA PRO A 35 -7.99 16.88 18.58
C PRO A 35 -6.59 17.51 18.48
N TRP A 36 -5.57 16.86 19.05
CA TRP A 36 -4.17 17.25 18.95
C TRP A 36 -3.47 16.73 17.70
N PHE A 37 -3.94 15.67 17.03
CA PHE A 37 -3.29 15.14 15.83
C PHE A 37 -3.21 16.18 14.72
N SER A 38 -2.05 16.82 14.58
CA SER A 38 -1.77 17.79 13.53
C SER A 38 -1.29 17.05 12.29
N LEU A 39 -2.23 16.74 11.39
CA LEU A 39 -1.92 16.35 10.01
C LEU A 39 -1.12 17.42 9.20
N CYS A 40 -0.64 18.49 9.86
CA CYS A 40 0.25 19.49 9.28
C CYS A 40 1.74 19.12 9.36
N ALA A 41 2.12 18.04 10.05
CA ALA A 41 3.51 17.55 10.04
C ALA A 41 3.79 16.70 8.78
N SER A 42 4.07 17.38 7.68
CA SER A 42 4.96 16.92 6.59
C SER A 42 4.72 15.54 5.94
N GLY A 43 3.49 15.00 5.87
CA GLY A 43 3.13 13.85 5.02
C GLY A 43 3.91 12.52 5.22
N LEU A 44 4.81 12.47 6.20
CA LEU A 44 5.73 11.36 6.50
C LEU A 44 5.62 10.94 7.97
N SER A 45 4.61 11.44 8.69
CA SER A 45 4.46 11.28 10.14
C SER A 45 4.03 9.87 10.52
N VAL A 46 3.28 9.16 9.69
CA VAL A 46 2.91 7.77 9.96
C VAL A 46 3.40 6.90 8.83
N VAL A 47 4.21 5.90 9.19
CA VAL A 47 4.81 4.95 8.26
C VAL A 47 4.25 3.58 8.52
N VAL A 48 3.87 2.88 7.46
CA VAL A 48 3.36 1.52 7.52
C VAL A 48 4.24 0.61 6.68
N ARG A 49 4.49 -0.60 7.17
CA ARG A 49 5.18 -1.66 6.44
C ARG A 49 4.48 -2.99 6.65
N LEU A 50 4.29 -3.75 5.58
CA LEU A 50 3.72 -5.10 5.64
C LEU A 50 4.81 -6.16 5.82
N TYR A 51 4.44 -7.27 6.44
CA TYR A 51 5.25 -8.47 6.58
C TYR A 51 4.45 -9.69 6.09
N SER A 52 5.09 -10.49 5.26
CA SER A 52 4.56 -11.76 4.77
C SER A 52 4.38 -12.77 5.90
N GLN A 53 3.31 -13.54 5.85
CA GLN A 53 3.10 -14.72 6.68
C GLN A 53 3.85 -15.94 6.12
N ASP A 54 3.77 -16.11 4.79
CA ASP A 54 4.17 -17.35 4.11
C ASP A 54 5.66 -17.40 3.84
N ASN A 55 6.25 -16.24 3.52
CA ASN A 55 7.63 -16.15 3.08
C ASN A 55 8.45 -15.35 4.09
N LYS A 56 9.59 -15.94 4.52
CA LYS A 56 10.45 -15.36 5.55
C LYS A 56 11.82 -15.01 4.99
N ASP A 57 12.32 -13.86 5.42
CA ASP A 57 13.72 -13.47 5.21
C ASP A 57 14.64 -14.49 5.90
N PRO A 58 15.58 -15.11 5.17
CA PRO A 58 16.40 -16.21 5.70
C PRO A 58 17.35 -15.76 6.81
N THR A 59 17.74 -14.48 6.82
CA THR A 59 18.69 -13.91 7.78
C THR A 59 18.00 -13.53 9.09
N THR A 60 16.87 -12.84 9.00
CA THR A 60 16.16 -12.30 10.17
C THR A 60 15.07 -13.21 10.71
N ARG A 61 14.67 -14.24 9.95
CA ARG A 61 13.56 -15.16 10.24
C ARG A 61 12.18 -14.50 10.35
N LYS A 62 12.09 -13.20 10.02
CA LYS A 62 10.83 -12.44 9.95
C LYS A 62 10.21 -12.60 8.56
N GLY A 63 8.92 -12.31 8.43
CA GLY A 63 8.29 -12.22 7.11
C GLY A 63 9.08 -11.31 6.15
N ILE A 64 9.09 -11.62 4.86
CA ILE A 64 9.57 -10.67 3.84
C ILE A 64 8.75 -9.39 3.99
N LYS A 65 9.43 -8.25 3.95
CA LYS A 65 8.83 -6.95 4.24
C LYS A 65 8.56 -6.16 2.97
N SER A 66 7.48 -5.39 2.95
CA SER A 66 7.25 -4.40 1.90
C SER A 66 8.20 -3.19 2.05
N GLU A 67 8.21 -2.33 1.05
CA GLU A 67 8.67 -0.95 1.22
C GLU A 67 7.74 -0.15 2.16
N ASN A 68 8.23 1.00 2.63
CA ASN A 68 7.46 1.90 3.48
C ASN A 68 6.33 2.59 2.70
N ALA A 69 5.11 2.54 3.22
CA ALA A 69 4.02 3.41 2.80
C ALA A 69 3.78 4.51 3.83
N TYR A 70 3.42 5.70 3.36
CA TYR A 70 3.28 6.89 4.22
C TYR A 70 1.84 7.39 4.18
N VAL A 71 1.30 7.69 5.37
CA VAL A 71 0.03 8.39 5.51
C VAL A 71 0.26 9.87 5.19
N MET A 72 -0.15 10.27 3.98
CA MET A 72 -0.01 11.64 3.49
C MET A 72 -1.34 12.40 3.54
N LYS A 73 -1.26 13.69 3.87
CA LYS A 73 -2.37 14.64 3.71
C LYS A 73 -2.78 14.68 2.22
N GLY A 74 -4.08 14.49 1.94
CA GLY A 74 -4.63 14.46 0.57
C GLY A 74 -4.91 13.07 -0.01
N LYS A 75 -4.49 11.98 0.67
CA LYS A 75 -4.94 10.60 0.37
C LYS A 75 -6.10 10.14 1.28
N GLU A 76 -6.81 11.12 1.83
CA GLU A 76 -7.98 10.90 2.69
C GLU A 76 -9.15 10.50 1.80
N LEU A 77 -9.73 9.32 2.05
CA LEU A 77 -10.87 8.82 1.28
C LEU A 77 -12.16 9.45 1.78
N GLU A 78 -12.34 9.48 3.10
CA GLU A 78 -13.55 9.96 3.76
C GLU A 78 -13.23 10.56 5.13
N ARG A 79 -14.00 11.58 5.53
CA ARG A 79 -14.02 12.14 6.88
C ARG A 79 -15.41 11.93 7.47
N LYS A 80 -15.52 11.08 8.48
CA LYS A 80 -16.77 10.92 9.24
C LYS A 80 -16.65 11.62 10.58
N LYS A 81 -17.66 12.41 10.94
CA LYS A 81 -17.81 12.93 12.31
C LYS A 81 -18.47 11.84 13.14
N HIS A 82 -17.86 11.47 14.25
CA HIS A 82 -18.48 10.61 15.24
C HIS A 82 -19.07 11.51 16.33
N GLU A 83 -20.39 11.48 16.48
CA GLU A 83 -21.07 12.12 17.60
C GLU A 83 -20.98 11.20 18.81
N VAL A 84 -19.93 11.35 19.61
CA VAL A 84 -19.89 10.73 20.94
C VAL A 84 -20.75 11.58 21.87
N LEU A 85 -21.90 11.04 22.26
CA LEU A 85 -22.77 11.60 23.28
C LEU A 85 -21.94 11.99 24.52
N SER A 86 -21.98 13.28 24.86
CA SER A 86 -21.44 13.92 26.08
C SER A 86 -20.03 14.54 26.05
N MET A 87 -19.28 14.51 24.94
CA MET A 87 -18.08 15.37 24.78
C MET A 87 -18.20 16.26 23.55
N LYS A 88 -18.10 17.59 23.74
CA LYS A 88 -18.12 18.64 22.69
C LYS A 88 -16.90 18.62 21.76
N VAL A 89 -16.29 17.47 21.51
CA VAL A 89 -15.20 17.32 20.54
C VAL A 89 -15.65 16.29 19.51
N PRO A 90 -15.92 16.69 18.25
CA PRO A 90 -16.21 15.74 17.21
C PRO A 90 -14.96 14.89 16.96
N ALA A 91 -14.99 13.62 17.40
CA ALA A 91 -14.01 12.63 16.99
C ALA A 91 -14.14 12.46 15.47
N LYS A 92 -13.03 12.65 14.75
CA LYS A 92 -13.01 12.60 13.28
C LYS A 92 -12.28 11.34 12.88
N VAL A 93 -13.03 10.35 12.40
CA VAL A 93 -12.45 9.17 11.77
C VAL A 93 -12.05 9.56 10.35
N ILE A 94 -10.78 9.33 10.03
CA ILE A 94 -10.21 9.58 8.71
C ILE A 94 -9.75 8.26 8.13
N LYS A 95 -10.23 7.95 6.92
CA LYS A 95 -9.79 6.78 6.16
C LYS A 95 -8.68 7.17 5.19
N PHE A 96 -7.57 6.44 5.21
CA PHE A 96 -6.44 6.63 4.30
C PHE A 96 -6.26 5.43 3.38
N LYS A 97 -5.96 5.71 2.11
CA LYS A 97 -5.65 4.67 1.12
C LYS A 97 -4.14 4.64 0.85
N LEU A 98 -3.50 3.52 1.22
CA LEU A 98 -2.09 3.25 0.97
C LEU A 98 -1.94 2.18 -0.11
N LYS A 99 -0.84 2.22 -0.85
CA LYS A 99 -0.45 1.20 -1.83
C LYS A 99 0.92 0.66 -1.44
N PHE A 100 1.05 -0.66 -1.47
CA PHE A 100 2.29 -1.38 -1.20
C PHE A 100 2.63 -2.16 -2.46
N GLU A 101 3.77 -1.83 -3.07
CA GLU A 101 4.36 -2.66 -4.11
C GLU A 101 5.16 -3.76 -3.43
N VAL A 102 4.84 -5.00 -3.78
CA VAL A 102 5.48 -6.20 -3.23
C VAL A 102 5.89 -7.12 -4.36
N THR A 103 6.88 -7.96 -4.13
CA THR A 103 7.29 -9.00 -5.07
C THR A 103 6.20 -10.07 -5.20
N ARG A 104 6.23 -10.87 -6.27
CA ARG A 104 5.19 -11.92 -6.48
C ARG A 104 5.23 -13.02 -5.44
N ASP A 105 6.41 -13.31 -4.93
CA ASP A 105 6.66 -14.23 -3.84
C ASP A 105 6.40 -13.61 -2.46
N PHE A 106 5.74 -12.45 -2.38
CA PHE A 106 5.37 -11.88 -1.08
C PHE A 106 4.38 -12.75 -0.31
N GLY A 107 3.56 -13.57 -0.99
CA GLY A 107 2.55 -14.42 -0.33
C GLY A 107 1.46 -13.60 0.36
N ILE A 108 0.86 -14.11 1.43
CA ILE A 108 -0.21 -13.46 2.18
C ILE A 108 0.39 -12.50 3.22
N PRO A 109 -0.09 -11.25 3.35
CA PRO A 109 0.34 -10.35 4.43
C PRO A 109 -0.22 -10.87 5.77
N GLY A 110 0.66 -11.19 6.72
CA GLY A 110 0.26 -11.70 8.03
C GLY A 110 0.39 -10.68 9.16
N ALA A 111 1.22 -9.65 8.96
CA ALA A 111 1.44 -8.62 9.96
C ALA A 111 1.80 -7.30 9.30
N PHE A 112 1.70 -6.22 10.07
CA PHE A 112 2.19 -4.92 9.67
C PHE A 112 2.80 -4.20 10.88
N VAL A 113 3.71 -3.27 10.59
CA VAL A 113 4.26 -2.34 11.57
C VAL A 113 3.78 -0.94 11.22
N VAL A 114 3.33 -0.21 12.23
CA VAL A 114 3.01 1.22 12.13
C VAL A 114 3.98 1.98 13.03
N GLU A 115 4.62 3.00 12.46
CA GLU A 115 5.52 3.89 13.16
C GLU A 115 4.88 5.29 13.18
N ASN A 116 4.55 5.79 14.37
CA ASN A 116 4.17 7.19 14.55
C ASN A 116 5.43 8.02 14.80
N ARG A 117 5.88 8.74 13.78
CA ARG A 117 7.03 9.66 13.82
C ARG A 117 6.66 11.06 14.34
N ASP A 118 5.37 11.33 14.55
CA ASP A 118 4.95 12.55 15.22
C ASP A 118 5.20 12.44 16.72
N LYS A 119 6.19 13.17 17.21
CA LYS A 119 6.57 13.19 18.63
C LYS A 119 5.53 13.87 19.53
N LYS A 120 4.57 14.61 18.98
CA LYS A 120 3.64 15.45 19.74
C LYS A 120 2.25 14.87 19.83
N HIS A 121 1.88 14.01 18.88
CA HIS A 121 0.50 13.66 18.69
C HIS A 121 0.30 12.16 18.49
N GLU A 122 -0.47 11.57 19.38
CA GLU A 122 -0.96 10.20 19.27
C GLU A 122 -2.25 10.13 18.46
N PHE A 123 -2.50 8.95 17.91
CA PHE A 123 -3.73 8.61 17.19
C PHE A 123 -4.18 7.21 17.57
N PHE A 124 -5.47 6.94 17.34
CA PHE A 124 -6.03 5.62 17.55
C PHE A 124 -6.25 4.94 16.19
N LEU A 125 -5.54 3.85 15.92
CA LEU A 125 -5.74 3.04 14.72
C LEU A 125 -6.95 2.12 14.94
N LYS A 126 -8.05 2.37 14.25
CA LYS A 126 -9.30 1.59 14.40
C LYS A 126 -9.25 0.28 13.64
N SER A 127 -8.85 0.34 12.38
CA SER A 127 -8.87 -0.82 11.49
C SER A 127 -7.88 -0.66 10.34
N VAL A 128 -7.48 -1.81 9.79
CA VAL A 128 -6.68 -1.93 8.58
C VAL A 128 -7.30 -3.01 7.73
N THR A 129 -7.64 -2.68 6.48
CA THR A 129 -8.14 -3.65 5.50
C THR A 129 -7.19 -3.71 4.33
N LEU A 130 -6.72 -4.90 3.97
CA LEU A 130 -5.76 -5.12 2.89
C LEU A 130 -6.42 -5.88 1.74
N HIS A 131 -6.22 -5.40 0.51
CA HIS A 131 -6.75 -6.01 -0.71
C HIS A 131 -5.67 -6.06 -1.79
N TYR A 132 -5.48 -7.21 -2.43
CA TYR A 132 -4.68 -7.26 -3.64
C TYR A 132 -5.45 -6.63 -4.81
N ILE A 133 -4.84 -5.66 -5.49
CA ILE A 133 -5.39 -5.08 -6.75
C ILE A 133 -5.01 -5.97 -7.94
N LYS A 134 -3.84 -6.60 -7.89
CA LYS A 134 -3.33 -7.51 -8.92
C LYS A 134 -2.78 -8.74 -8.22
N HIS A 135 -3.60 -9.77 -8.07
CA HIS A 135 -3.19 -11.10 -7.59
C HIS A 135 -3.36 -12.11 -8.74
N PRO A 136 -2.45 -13.07 -8.94
CA PRO A 136 -2.50 -14.00 -10.06
C PRO A 136 -3.71 -14.94 -10.00
N SER A 137 -4.36 -15.08 -8.84
CA SER A 137 -5.55 -15.95 -8.67
C SER A 137 -6.90 -15.25 -8.91
N ILE A 138 -6.97 -14.12 -9.62
CA ILE A 138 -8.25 -13.46 -9.99
C ILE A 138 -8.42 -13.38 -11.52
N LEU A 139 -7.65 -14.15 -12.30
CA LEU A 139 -7.80 -14.19 -13.76
C LEU A 139 -8.07 -15.57 -14.36
N GLU A 140 -8.32 -16.62 -13.57
CA GLU A 140 -8.75 -17.92 -14.12
C GLU A 140 -9.76 -18.62 -13.20
N GLU A 141 -11.05 -18.35 -13.45
CA GLU A 141 -12.12 -19.37 -13.52
C GLU A 141 -12.92 -19.12 -14.80
#